data_AF-A0A430S0C4-F1
#
_entry.id   AF-A0A430S0C4-F1
#
_cell.length_a   1.000
_cell.length_b   1.000
_cell.length_c   1.000
_cell.angle_alpha   90.00
_cell.angle_beta   90.00
_cell.angle_gamma   90.00
#
_symmetry.space_group_name_H-M   'P 1'
#
loop_
_entity.id
_entity.type
_entity.pdbx_description
1 polymer ?
#
loop_
_entity_poly.entity_id
_entity_poly.type
_entity_poly.pdbx_seq_one_letter_code
_entity_poly.pdbx_strand_id
1 'polypeptide(L)'
;MELYSTQDGFLGEIAKGFTFAQVARVAAGFGERVRAEGITRVVVAHDTRFLAKEMAEEAAGILGGMGLETFLLKGPSPLPLFGFALKELEAAGFYLTASRKPARFQGVKLRLGPGKPLSPEGMALPQEAPQKRGSFQVLDRKKAYLEHLAQNAGQGAQGKKGVVYLDTLGGAGGGVLPGVFKLLGLEAELRELHPLPHPLFYGVDPDPKPENLPTLLVLMKAVEPPAVGFALDGDADRLSVVLPGGEVMPPDRVLKALEEALKGKEVQGDGQGRYLFPWYLPEPDPFLAALLLMGKLL
;
A
#
# COMPACT_ATOMS: atom_id res chain seq x y z
N MET A 1 19.11 9.70 -11.70
CA MET A 1 19.16 10.52 -10.47
C MET A 1 19.83 9.69 -9.38
N GLU A 2 20.65 10.29 -8.51
CA GLU A 2 21.19 9.62 -7.32
C GLU A 2 20.07 9.24 -6.33
N LEU A 3 20.37 8.32 -5.39
CA LEU A 3 19.47 7.97 -4.29
C LEU A 3 19.29 9.19 -3.39
N TYR A 4 18.05 9.53 -3.02
CA TYR A 4 17.80 10.68 -2.14
C TYR A 4 16.79 10.34 -1.04
N SER A 5 16.92 11.06 0.07
CA SER A 5 16.06 10.91 1.25
C SER A 5 14.67 11.52 1.02
N THR A 6 13.67 10.87 1.58
CA THR A 6 12.28 11.32 1.67
C THR A 6 11.88 11.40 3.14
N GLN A 7 10.62 11.76 3.44
CA GLN A 7 10.14 11.88 4.81
C GLN A 7 10.19 10.57 5.60
N ASP A 8 10.07 9.42 4.92
CA ASP A 8 9.96 8.12 5.54
C ASP A 8 10.77 7.02 4.84
N GLY A 9 11.83 7.39 4.11
CA GLY A 9 12.76 6.45 3.49
C GLY A 9 13.47 7.02 2.27
N PHE A 10 13.83 6.21 1.28
CA PHE A 10 14.65 6.65 0.14
C PHE A 10 13.96 6.46 -1.20
N LEU A 11 14.37 7.23 -2.21
CA LEU A 11 13.87 7.11 -3.57
C LEU A 11 14.98 7.27 -4.61
N GLY A 12 14.85 6.58 -5.75
CA GLY A 12 15.76 6.73 -6.88
C GLY A 12 15.20 6.12 -8.17
N GLU A 13 15.83 6.44 -9.30
CA GLU A 13 15.56 5.72 -10.55
C GLU A 13 16.23 4.35 -10.52
N ILE A 14 15.52 3.31 -10.95
CA ILE A 14 16.01 1.93 -11.06
C ILE A 14 17.25 1.92 -11.98
N ALA A 15 18.26 1.14 -11.60
CA ALA A 15 19.55 1.01 -12.28
C ALA A 15 20.40 2.30 -12.37
N LYS A 16 19.95 3.41 -11.78
CA LYS A 16 20.75 4.62 -11.55
C LYS A 16 21.01 4.78 -10.05
N GLY A 17 20.16 5.53 -9.36
CA GLY A 17 20.27 5.77 -7.92
C GLY A 17 19.77 4.59 -7.09
N PHE A 18 18.89 3.75 -7.63
CA PHE A 18 18.32 2.61 -6.93
C PHE A 18 18.84 1.30 -7.53
N THR A 19 19.82 0.69 -6.86
CA THR A 19 20.50 -0.55 -7.28
C THR A 19 20.50 -1.58 -6.14
N PHE A 20 20.77 -2.85 -6.42
CA PHE A 20 20.92 -3.89 -5.39
C PHE A 20 21.97 -3.53 -4.34
N ALA A 21 23.11 -2.99 -4.76
CA ALA A 21 24.15 -2.54 -3.84
C ALA A 21 23.64 -1.42 -2.91
N GLN A 22 22.83 -0.49 -3.41
CA GLN A 22 22.22 0.55 -2.57
C GLN A 22 21.16 -0.02 -1.63
N VAL A 23 20.32 -0.94 -2.09
CA VAL A 23 19.34 -1.63 -1.23
C VAL A 23 20.05 -2.35 -0.09
N ALA A 24 21.14 -3.07 -0.36
CA ALA A 24 21.92 -3.75 0.66
C ALA A 24 22.52 -2.79 1.69
N ARG A 25 23.03 -1.64 1.25
CA ARG A 25 23.54 -0.59 2.16
C ARG A 25 22.44 0.03 3.01
N VAL A 26 21.29 0.33 2.41
CA VAL A 26 20.12 0.88 3.13
C VAL A 26 19.57 -0.13 4.13
N ALA A 27 19.48 -1.41 3.76
CA ALA A 27 19.06 -2.48 4.66
C ALA A 27 20.01 -2.62 5.86
N ALA A 28 21.32 -2.50 5.66
CA ALA A 28 22.28 -2.52 6.76
C ALA A 28 22.18 -1.29 7.67
N GLY A 29 22.13 -0.08 7.09
CA GLY A 29 21.95 1.15 7.88
C GLY A 29 20.64 1.11 8.69
N PHE A 30 19.57 0.62 8.08
CA PHE A 30 18.29 0.41 8.75
C PHE A 30 18.38 -0.65 9.86
N GLY A 31 19.02 -1.80 9.60
CA GLY A 31 19.20 -2.85 10.60
C GLY A 31 19.93 -2.38 11.86
N GLU A 32 20.94 -1.51 11.73
CA GLU A 32 21.61 -0.90 12.88
C GLU A 32 20.66 0.02 13.67
N ARG A 33 19.81 0.80 12.99
CA ARG A 33 18.78 1.61 13.65
C ARG A 33 17.76 0.75 14.39
N VAL A 34 17.31 -0.35 13.79
CA VAL A 34 16.37 -1.31 14.40
C VAL A 34 16.98 -1.90 15.68
N ARG A 35 18.24 -2.33 15.65
CA ARG A 35 18.95 -2.88 16.82
C ARG A 35 19.14 -1.85 17.93
N ALA A 36 19.43 -0.59 17.58
CA ALA A 36 19.59 0.49 18.54
C ALA A 36 18.29 0.79 19.32
N GLU A 37 17.14 0.56 18.71
CA GLU A 37 15.81 0.68 19.35
C GLU A 37 15.40 -0.59 20.11
N GLY A 38 16.27 -1.61 20.18
CA GLY A 38 15.98 -2.88 20.86
C GLY A 38 14.97 -3.78 20.14
N ILE A 39 14.61 -3.47 18.89
CA ILE A 39 13.66 -4.26 18.09
C ILE A 39 14.42 -5.44 17.47
N THR A 40 13.82 -6.63 17.51
CA THR A 40 14.45 -7.87 17.01
C THR A 40 13.83 -8.40 15.72
N ARG A 41 12.61 -7.97 15.38
CA ARG A 41 11.84 -8.42 14.22
C ARG A 41 11.76 -7.37 13.13
N VAL A 42 11.89 -7.82 11.89
CA VAL A 42 11.69 -6.97 10.71
C VAL A 42 10.78 -7.66 9.70
N VAL A 43 9.79 -6.93 9.21
CA VAL A 43 9.01 -7.32 8.03
C VAL A 43 9.55 -6.58 6.82
N VAL A 44 9.79 -7.31 5.75
CA VAL A 44 10.13 -6.80 4.42
C VAL A 44 8.96 -7.08 3.50
N ALA A 45 8.62 -6.12 2.63
CA ALA A 45 7.58 -6.29 1.64
C ALA A 45 7.90 -5.47 0.39
N HIS A 46 7.12 -5.65 -0.67
CA HIS A 46 7.29 -4.91 -1.91
C HIS A 46 5.97 -4.69 -2.65
N ASP A 47 5.92 -3.64 -3.47
CA ASP A 47 4.86 -3.39 -4.45
C ASP A 47 5.09 -4.18 -5.76
N THR A 48 4.46 -3.78 -6.86
CA THR A 48 4.52 -4.48 -8.15
C THR A 48 5.63 -4.00 -9.08
N ARG A 49 6.49 -3.08 -8.64
CA ARG A 49 7.53 -2.48 -9.48
C ARG A 49 8.55 -3.52 -9.97
N PHE A 50 9.18 -3.18 -11.08
CA PHE A 50 10.23 -4.00 -11.67
C PHE A 50 11.37 -4.27 -10.67
N LEU A 51 11.76 -5.55 -10.55
CA LEU A 51 12.77 -6.06 -9.61
C LEU A 51 12.48 -5.83 -8.11
N ALA A 52 11.27 -5.39 -7.74
CA ALA A 52 10.96 -5.09 -6.35
C ALA A 52 11.02 -6.35 -5.45
N LYS A 53 10.62 -7.50 -5.98
CA LYS A 53 10.69 -8.80 -5.29
C LYS A 53 12.13 -9.18 -4.99
N GLU A 54 12.99 -9.17 -5.99
CA GLU A 54 14.40 -9.54 -5.88
C GLU A 54 15.14 -8.58 -4.93
N MET A 55 14.83 -7.28 -5.01
CA MET A 55 15.40 -6.30 -4.08
C MET A 55 14.88 -6.48 -2.64
N ALA A 56 13.63 -6.91 -2.45
CA ALA A 56 13.11 -7.25 -1.14
C ALA A 56 13.75 -8.51 -0.56
N GLU A 57 13.99 -9.54 -1.38
CA GLU A 57 14.75 -10.75 -0.98
C GLU A 57 16.20 -10.38 -0.59
N GLU A 58 16.84 -9.47 -1.32
CA GLU A 58 18.16 -8.94 -1.00
C GLU A 58 18.17 -8.21 0.36
N ALA A 59 17.22 -7.29 0.57
CA ALA A 59 17.10 -6.58 1.84
C ALA A 59 16.83 -7.54 3.01
N ALA A 60 15.93 -8.51 2.82
CA ALA A 60 15.61 -9.53 3.81
C ALA A 60 16.84 -10.40 4.15
N GLY A 61 17.62 -10.79 3.15
CA GLY A 61 18.87 -11.53 3.34
C GLY A 61 19.91 -10.74 4.13
N ILE A 62 20.06 -9.44 3.87
CA ILE A 62 20.96 -8.56 4.64
C ILE A 62 20.53 -8.50 6.11
N LEU A 63 19.25 -8.20 6.36
CA LEU A 63 18.71 -8.05 7.71
C LEU A 63 18.80 -9.36 8.51
N GLY A 64 18.50 -10.50 7.89
CA GLY A 64 18.71 -11.81 8.48
C GLY A 64 20.19 -12.11 8.74
N GLY A 65 21.10 -11.65 7.87
CA GLY A 65 22.55 -11.78 8.03
C GLY A 65 23.11 -11.01 9.23
N MET A 66 22.41 -9.95 9.64
CA MET A 66 22.66 -9.15 10.85
C MET A 66 22.07 -9.77 12.12
N GLY A 67 21.34 -10.89 12.00
CA GLY A 67 20.74 -11.61 13.13
C GLY A 67 19.35 -11.12 13.52
N LEU A 68 18.68 -10.33 12.68
CA LEU A 68 17.28 -9.93 12.90
C LEU A 68 16.33 -11.05 12.47
N GLU A 69 15.28 -11.28 13.26
CA GLU A 69 14.20 -12.19 12.89
C GLU A 69 13.41 -11.58 11.73
N THR A 70 13.72 -12.03 10.51
CA THR A 70 13.30 -11.36 9.28
C THR A 70 12.21 -12.13 8.56
N PHE A 71 11.13 -11.44 8.22
CA PHE A 71 9.98 -11.96 7.49
C PHE A 71 9.83 -11.22 6.16
N LEU A 72 9.65 -11.94 5.06
CA LEU A 72 9.30 -11.38 3.76
C LEU A 72 7.81 -11.67 3.49
N LEU A 73 6.99 -10.62 3.32
CA LEU A 73 5.60 -10.82 2.93
C LEU A 73 5.51 -11.52 1.57
N LYS A 74 4.59 -12.49 1.48
CA LYS A 74 4.42 -13.32 0.30
C LYS A 74 3.81 -12.54 -0.86
N GLY A 75 4.65 -12.23 -1.86
CA GLY A 75 4.26 -11.56 -3.10
C GLY A 75 3.97 -10.06 -2.92
N PRO A 76 3.57 -9.37 -4.01
CA PRO A 76 3.23 -7.96 -3.95
C PRO A 76 2.13 -7.72 -2.92
N SER A 77 2.38 -6.80 -1.99
CA SER A 77 1.53 -6.58 -0.82
C SER A 77 1.25 -5.09 -0.69
N PRO A 78 -0.01 -4.66 -0.52
CA PRO A 78 -0.31 -3.24 -0.36
C PRO A 78 0.22 -2.71 0.98
N LEU A 79 0.49 -1.41 1.06
CA LEU A 79 1.02 -0.76 2.25
C LEU A 79 0.20 -1.04 3.53
N PRO A 80 -1.15 -1.02 3.54
CA PRO A 80 -1.90 -1.36 4.75
C PRO A 80 -1.77 -2.83 5.18
N LEU A 81 -1.59 -3.79 4.26
CA LEU A 81 -1.26 -5.18 4.63
C LEU A 81 0.12 -5.26 5.31
N PHE A 82 1.09 -4.49 4.80
CA PHE A 82 2.38 -4.36 5.44
C PHE A 82 2.27 -3.75 6.84
N GLY A 83 1.56 -2.63 6.99
CA GLY A 83 1.30 -2.00 8.29
C GLY A 83 0.57 -2.91 9.28
N PHE A 84 -0.40 -3.71 8.80
CA PHE A 84 -1.07 -4.75 9.58
C PHE A 84 -0.07 -5.79 10.11
N ALA A 85 0.80 -6.32 9.25
CA ALA A 85 1.82 -7.29 9.66
C ALA A 85 2.84 -6.71 10.67
N LEU A 86 3.22 -5.44 10.54
CA LEU A 86 4.08 -4.75 11.52
C LEU A 86 3.44 -4.68 12.90
N LYS A 87 2.15 -4.35 12.95
CA LYS A 87 1.38 -4.26 14.19
C LYS A 87 1.22 -5.63 14.84
N GLU A 88 0.91 -6.68 14.08
CA GLU A 88 0.75 -8.03 14.62
C GLU A 88 2.05 -8.62 15.18
N LEU A 89 3.19 -8.33 14.55
CA LEU A 89 4.48 -8.92 14.94
C LEU A 89 5.32 -8.02 15.85
N GLU A 90 4.84 -6.81 16.13
CA GLU A 90 5.59 -5.73 16.81
C GLU A 90 6.96 -5.50 16.15
N ALA A 91 6.96 -5.46 14.82
CA ALA A 91 8.16 -5.46 14.00
C ALA A 91 8.47 -4.06 13.44
N ALA A 92 9.75 -3.83 13.14
CA ALA A 92 10.18 -2.78 12.24
C ALA A 92 9.93 -3.19 10.78
N GLY A 93 9.99 -2.24 9.85
CA GLY A 93 9.54 -2.46 8.48
C GLY A 93 10.44 -1.87 7.39
N PHE A 94 10.65 -2.65 6.33
CA PHE A 94 11.37 -2.26 5.10
C PHE A 94 10.50 -2.54 3.87
N TYR A 95 9.89 -1.52 3.28
CA TYR A 95 8.91 -1.70 2.21
C TYR A 95 9.39 -1.10 0.89
N LEU A 96 9.64 -1.95 -0.11
CA LEU A 96 10.05 -1.55 -1.47
C LEU A 96 8.86 -0.98 -2.22
N THR A 97 8.87 0.34 -2.43
CA THR A 97 7.84 1.06 -3.14
C THR A 97 8.34 2.46 -3.53
N ALA A 98 7.87 2.96 -4.67
CA ALA A 98 7.88 4.39 -4.96
C ALA A 98 6.45 4.97 -5.10
N SER A 99 5.46 4.28 -4.54
CA SER A 99 4.04 4.68 -4.43
C SER A 99 3.50 5.15 -5.78
N ARG A 100 3.14 6.44 -5.90
CA ARG A 100 2.62 7.07 -7.11
C ARG A 100 3.64 7.51 -8.16
N LYS A 101 4.94 7.26 -7.97
CA LYS A 101 5.96 7.68 -8.95
C LYS A 101 5.90 6.85 -10.24
N PRO A 102 6.37 7.40 -11.37
CA PRO A 102 6.48 6.65 -12.62
C PRO A 102 7.19 5.30 -12.49
N ALA A 103 6.91 4.37 -13.40
CA ALA A 103 7.40 2.98 -13.37
C ALA A 103 8.93 2.84 -13.24
N ARG A 104 9.69 3.80 -13.77
CA ARG A 104 11.17 3.81 -13.72
C ARG A 104 11.77 4.07 -12.33
N PHE A 105 10.95 4.48 -11.36
CA PHE A 105 11.40 4.75 -10.00
C PHE A 105 11.20 3.54 -9.09
N GLN A 106 12.07 3.43 -8.09
CA GLN A 106 11.89 2.56 -6.94
C GLN A 106 12.31 3.34 -5.68
N GLY A 107 11.80 2.90 -4.55
CA GLY A 107 12.12 3.48 -3.26
C GLY A 107 12.02 2.44 -2.17
N VAL A 108 12.24 2.91 -0.95
CA VAL A 108 11.94 2.16 0.25
C VAL A 108 11.26 3.08 1.25
N LYS A 109 10.14 2.64 1.82
CA LYS A 109 9.55 3.21 3.03
C LYS A 109 10.07 2.42 4.23
N LEU A 110 10.59 3.13 5.23
CA LEU A 110 11.15 2.59 6.46
C LEU A 110 10.21 2.85 7.62
N ARG A 111 10.04 1.83 8.46
CA ARG A 111 9.26 1.90 9.69
C ARG A 111 10.11 1.42 10.85
N LEU A 112 10.22 2.21 11.91
CA LEU A 112 10.54 1.64 13.22
C LEU A 112 9.28 0.93 13.74
N GLY A 113 9.39 0.24 14.87
CA GLY A 113 8.31 -0.59 15.43
C GLY A 113 6.95 0.11 15.52
N PRO A 114 5.92 -0.64 15.92
CA PRO A 114 4.91 -1.15 14.97
C PRO A 114 4.38 -0.08 14.00
N GLY A 115 5.18 0.29 12.99
CA GLY A 115 4.74 1.14 11.88
C GLY A 115 5.06 2.64 12.02
N LYS A 116 5.93 3.06 12.93
CA LYS A 116 6.34 4.48 13.02
C LYS A 116 7.22 4.86 11.82
N PRO A 117 6.84 5.82 10.96
CA PRO A 117 7.68 6.30 9.86
C PRO A 117 9.08 6.71 10.33
N LEU A 118 10.11 6.27 9.60
CA LEU A 118 11.50 6.61 9.88
C LEU A 118 12.06 7.48 8.75
N SER A 119 12.34 8.75 9.07
CA SER A 119 13.18 9.58 8.20
C SER A 119 14.60 9.01 8.17
N PRO A 120 15.20 8.85 6.98
CA PRO A 120 16.59 8.42 6.87
C PRO A 120 17.59 9.57 6.95
N GLU A 121 17.14 10.80 7.21
CA GLU A 121 18.05 11.92 7.42
C GLU A 121 19.04 11.60 8.56
N GLY A 122 20.33 11.74 8.28
CA GLY A 122 21.40 11.37 9.21
C GLY A 122 21.60 9.86 9.43
N MET A 123 20.90 8.98 8.70
CA MET A 123 21.15 7.54 8.76
C MET A 123 22.51 7.22 8.12
N ALA A 124 23.42 6.66 8.93
CA ALA A 124 24.70 6.18 8.43
C ALA A 124 24.52 4.94 7.56
N LEU A 125 24.89 5.04 6.29
CA LEU A 125 24.96 3.91 5.37
C LEU A 125 26.41 3.43 5.26
N PRO A 126 26.69 2.12 5.31
CA PRO A 126 28.04 1.62 5.10
C PRO A 126 28.56 2.03 3.72
N GLN A 127 29.88 2.20 3.58
CA GLN A 127 30.48 2.55 2.28
C GLN A 127 30.29 1.43 1.26
N GLU A 128 30.51 0.19 1.69
CA GLU A 128 30.35 -1.01 0.87
C GLU A 128 29.05 -1.76 1.23
N ALA A 129 28.49 -2.45 0.24
CA ALA A 129 27.36 -3.34 0.47
C ALA A 129 27.83 -4.55 1.31
N PRO A 130 27.14 -4.91 2.41
CA PRO A 130 27.47 -6.11 3.16
C PRO A 130 27.39 -7.34 2.26
N GLN A 131 28.28 -8.31 2.48
CA GLN A 131 28.35 -9.54 1.68
C GLN A 131 27.60 -10.72 2.32
N LYS A 132 27.47 -10.72 3.65
CA LYS A 132 26.79 -11.79 4.37
C LYS A 132 25.27 -11.70 4.15
N ARG A 133 24.66 -12.78 3.68
CA ARG A 133 23.20 -12.97 3.70
C ARG A 133 22.86 -14.02 4.75
N GLY A 134 21.78 -13.79 5.48
CA GLY A 134 21.19 -14.75 6.40
C GLY A 134 19.86 -15.29 5.88
N SER A 135 19.21 -16.10 6.72
CA SER A 135 17.88 -16.62 6.43
C SER A 135 16.79 -15.60 6.73
N PHE A 136 15.70 -15.69 5.98
CA PHE A 136 14.42 -15.03 6.27
C PHE A 136 13.28 -16.02 6.06
N GLN A 137 12.12 -15.73 6.64
CA GLN A 137 10.92 -16.54 6.51
C GLN A 137 9.93 -15.87 5.56
N VAL A 138 9.26 -16.65 4.71
CA VAL A 138 8.13 -16.12 3.92
C VAL A 138 6.89 -16.09 4.80
N LEU A 139 6.22 -14.93 4.84
CA LEU A 139 5.08 -14.65 5.69
C LEU A 139 3.83 -14.39 4.84
N ASP A 140 2.79 -15.21 5.03
CA ASP A 140 1.48 -14.99 4.42
C ASP A 140 0.51 -14.44 5.48
N ARG A 141 0.07 -13.19 5.27
CA ARG A 141 -0.88 -12.48 6.15
C ARG A 141 -2.09 -11.93 5.41
N LYS A 142 -2.23 -12.23 4.11
CA LYS A 142 -3.33 -11.69 3.30
C LYS A 142 -4.69 -12.09 3.88
N LYS A 143 -4.87 -13.36 4.24
CA LYS A 143 -6.14 -13.85 4.81
C LYS A 143 -6.51 -13.13 6.11
N ALA A 144 -5.57 -13.03 7.07
CA ALA A 144 -5.80 -12.37 8.34
C ALA A 144 -6.15 -10.88 8.18
N TYR A 145 -5.47 -10.19 7.24
CA TYR A 145 -5.79 -8.81 6.90
C TYR A 145 -7.18 -8.64 6.28
N LEU A 146 -7.61 -9.55 5.39
CA LEU A 146 -8.96 -9.52 4.82
C LEU A 146 -10.04 -9.74 5.90
N GLU A 147 -9.79 -10.63 6.85
CA GLU A 147 -10.67 -10.86 8.00
C GLU A 147 -10.72 -9.62 8.91
N HIS A 148 -9.57 -8.97 9.13
CA HIS A 148 -9.49 -7.71 9.87
C HIS A 148 -10.28 -6.58 9.20
N LEU A 149 -10.16 -6.43 7.87
CA LEU A 149 -10.97 -5.50 7.09
C LEU A 149 -12.46 -5.79 7.23
N ALA A 150 -12.86 -7.05 7.05
CA ALA A 150 -14.26 -7.49 7.12
C ALA A 150 -14.88 -7.19 8.50
N GLN A 151 -14.14 -7.43 9.58
CA GLN A 151 -14.59 -7.12 10.94
C GLN A 151 -14.79 -5.61 11.19
N ASN A 152 -13.96 -4.76 10.57
CA ASN A 152 -13.95 -3.32 10.84
C ASN A 152 -14.80 -2.48 9.89
N ALA A 153 -15.07 -2.97 8.68
CA ALA A 153 -15.97 -2.33 7.71
C ALA A 153 -17.43 -2.26 8.21
N GLY A 154 -17.79 -3.11 9.18
CA GLY A 154 -19.14 -3.19 9.72
C GLY A 154 -20.16 -3.66 8.68
N GLN A 155 -21.43 -3.26 8.85
CA GLN A 155 -22.54 -3.69 7.99
C GLN A 155 -22.96 -2.64 6.95
N GLY A 156 -22.23 -1.52 6.81
CA GLY A 156 -22.66 -0.38 5.99
C GLY A 156 -22.90 -0.72 4.52
N ALA A 157 -22.11 -1.63 3.97
CA ALA A 157 -22.23 -2.11 2.59
C ALA A 157 -23.17 -3.33 2.42
N GLN A 158 -23.69 -3.91 3.51
CA GLN A 158 -24.58 -5.08 3.42
C GLN A 158 -25.93 -4.69 2.81
N GLY A 159 -26.46 -5.55 1.94
CA GLY A 159 -27.72 -5.30 1.23
C GLY A 159 -27.66 -4.22 0.14
N LYS A 160 -26.51 -3.57 -0.04
CA LYS A 160 -26.31 -2.57 -1.10
C LYS A 160 -26.17 -3.26 -2.45
N LYS A 161 -26.89 -2.73 -3.44
CA LYS A 161 -26.89 -3.19 -4.84
C LYS A 161 -26.31 -2.10 -5.72
N GLY A 162 -25.87 -2.49 -6.91
CA GLY A 162 -25.22 -1.58 -7.85
C GLY A 162 -23.87 -2.12 -8.31
N VAL A 163 -23.12 -1.29 -9.03
CA VAL A 163 -21.83 -1.68 -9.62
C VAL A 163 -20.69 -0.91 -8.98
N VAL A 164 -19.70 -1.63 -8.47
CA VAL A 164 -18.43 -1.07 -7.98
C VAL A 164 -17.35 -1.36 -9.01
N TYR A 165 -16.76 -0.32 -9.59
CA TYR A 165 -15.54 -0.46 -10.37
C TYR A 165 -14.33 -0.28 -9.46
N LEU A 166 -13.32 -1.14 -9.60
CA LEU A 166 -12.05 -1.02 -8.89
C LEU A 166 -10.89 -1.05 -9.87
N ASP A 167 -10.25 0.09 -10.08
CA ASP A 167 -9.01 0.18 -10.84
C ASP A 167 -7.79 0.13 -9.92
N THR A 168 -6.99 -0.91 -10.05
CA THR A 168 -5.76 -1.04 -9.26
C THR A 168 -4.51 -0.56 -9.99
N LEU A 169 -4.65 -0.15 -11.27
CA LEU A 169 -3.55 0.31 -12.13
C LEU A 169 -2.37 -0.68 -12.24
N GLY A 170 -2.58 -1.96 -11.94
CA GLY A 170 -1.49 -2.96 -11.85
C GLY A 170 -0.60 -2.82 -10.62
N GLY A 171 -1.03 -2.04 -9.63
CA GLY A 171 -0.41 -1.87 -8.33
C GLY A 171 -0.67 -3.05 -7.38
N ALA A 172 -0.24 -2.88 -6.13
CA ALA A 172 -0.27 -3.93 -5.11
C ALA A 172 -1.66 -4.20 -4.50
N GLY A 173 -2.67 -3.40 -4.84
CA GLY A 173 -4.02 -3.53 -4.28
C GLY A 173 -4.89 -4.66 -4.85
N GLY A 174 -4.42 -5.34 -5.90
CA GLY A 174 -5.13 -6.42 -6.58
C GLY A 174 -5.60 -7.55 -5.65
N GLY A 175 -6.87 -7.95 -5.77
CA GLY A 175 -7.43 -9.07 -5.03
C GLY A 175 -7.65 -8.83 -3.53
N VAL A 176 -7.57 -7.59 -3.03
CA VAL A 176 -7.95 -7.26 -1.64
C VAL A 176 -9.47 -7.09 -1.52
N LEU A 177 -10.05 -6.07 -2.16
CA LEU A 177 -11.51 -5.86 -2.13
C LEU A 177 -12.31 -7.08 -2.65
N PRO A 178 -11.93 -7.77 -3.75
CA PRO A 178 -12.63 -9.00 -4.15
C PRO A 178 -12.63 -10.07 -3.05
N GLY A 179 -11.53 -10.16 -2.29
CA GLY A 179 -11.43 -11.04 -1.14
C GLY A 179 -12.43 -10.67 -0.04
N VAL A 180 -12.53 -9.37 0.30
CA VAL A 180 -13.47 -8.89 1.32
C VAL A 180 -14.93 -9.00 0.85
N PHE A 181 -15.23 -8.69 -0.41
CA PHE A 181 -16.55 -8.87 -1.00
C PHE A 181 -17.04 -10.32 -0.85
N LYS A 182 -16.17 -11.28 -1.16
CA LYS A 182 -16.46 -12.71 -0.99
C LYS A 182 -16.66 -13.09 0.47
N LEU A 183 -15.81 -12.60 1.37
CA LEU A 183 -15.91 -12.90 2.81
C LEU A 183 -17.19 -12.34 3.44
N LEU A 184 -17.61 -11.14 3.04
CA LEU A 184 -18.81 -10.48 3.57
C LEU A 184 -20.10 -10.85 2.83
N GLY A 185 -20.00 -11.52 1.68
CA GLY A 185 -21.15 -11.86 0.84
C GLY A 185 -21.89 -10.62 0.31
N LEU A 186 -21.15 -9.59 -0.12
CA LEU A 186 -21.75 -8.34 -0.59
C LEU A 186 -22.54 -8.56 -1.89
N GLU A 187 -23.72 -7.93 -2.00
CA GLU A 187 -24.62 -8.07 -3.15
C GLU A 187 -24.25 -7.18 -4.35
N ALA A 188 -23.46 -6.13 -4.12
CA ALA A 188 -22.98 -5.25 -5.18
C ALA A 188 -22.05 -6.01 -6.14
N GLU A 189 -22.18 -5.73 -7.44
CA GLU A 189 -21.31 -6.31 -8.47
C GLU A 189 -19.95 -5.61 -8.45
N LEU A 190 -18.87 -6.34 -8.20
CA LEU A 190 -17.50 -5.82 -8.30
C LEU A 190 -16.93 -6.08 -9.69
N ARG A 191 -16.53 -5.02 -10.38
CA ARG A 191 -15.84 -5.06 -11.69
C ARG A 191 -14.42 -4.53 -11.53
N GLU A 192 -13.46 -5.42 -11.64
CA GLU A 192 -12.05 -5.06 -11.52
C GLU A 192 -11.47 -4.57 -12.84
N LEU A 193 -10.68 -3.49 -12.78
CA LEU A 193 -9.89 -2.93 -13.86
C LEU A 193 -8.41 -3.04 -13.49
N HIS A 194 -7.61 -3.48 -14.46
CA HIS A 194 -6.17 -3.68 -14.29
C HIS A 194 -5.76 -4.46 -13.01
N PRO A 195 -6.44 -5.56 -12.62
CA PRO A 195 -6.24 -6.19 -11.31
C PRO A 195 -4.92 -6.96 -11.17
N LEU A 196 -4.30 -7.32 -12.29
CA LEU A 196 -3.06 -8.10 -12.28
C LEU A 196 -1.86 -7.18 -12.11
N PRO A 197 -0.93 -7.49 -11.19
CA PRO A 197 0.33 -6.78 -11.04
C PRO A 197 1.04 -6.56 -12.38
N HIS A 198 1.38 -5.31 -12.69
CA HIS A 198 2.09 -4.96 -13.91
C HIS A 198 3.18 -3.93 -13.60
N PRO A 199 4.47 -4.22 -13.81
CA PRO A 199 5.57 -3.32 -13.40
C PRO A 199 5.61 -2.01 -14.20
N LEU A 200 4.93 -1.94 -15.34
CA LEU A 200 4.71 -0.71 -16.12
C LEU A 200 3.32 -0.09 -15.92
N PHE A 201 2.53 -0.58 -14.96
CA PHE A 201 1.23 -0.04 -14.58
C PHE A 201 0.28 0.21 -15.76
N TYR A 202 0.23 -0.74 -16.71
CA TYR A 202 -0.57 -0.65 -17.94
C TYR A 202 -0.32 0.61 -18.78
N GLY A 203 0.87 1.20 -18.68
CA GLY A 203 1.31 2.34 -19.49
C GLY A 203 0.97 3.71 -18.91
N VAL A 204 0.44 3.78 -17.68
CA VAL A 204 0.20 5.05 -16.97
C VAL A 204 1.08 5.17 -15.73
N ASP A 205 1.14 6.36 -15.14
CA ASP A 205 1.71 6.50 -13.80
C ASP A 205 0.71 5.97 -12.76
N PRO A 206 1.16 5.24 -11.72
CA PRO A 206 0.27 4.67 -10.70
C PRO A 206 -0.17 5.73 -9.68
N ASP A 207 -0.63 6.90 -10.14
CA ASP A 207 -1.20 8.00 -9.36
C ASP A 207 -2.67 8.15 -9.79
N PRO A 208 -3.68 7.89 -8.92
CA PRO A 208 -5.09 7.78 -9.30
C PRO A 208 -5.75 9.15 -9.55
N LYS A 209 -5.16 9.93 -10.45
CA LYS A 209 -5.64 11.22 -10.96
C LYS A 209 -6.29 11.06 -12.32
N PRO A 210 -7.17 11.99 -12.74
CA PRO A 210 -7.90 11.89 -14.00
C PRO A 210 -7.05 11.52 -15.22
N GLU A 211 -5.86 12.08 -15.37
CA GLU A 211 -4.95 11.81 -16.48
C GLU A 211 -4.48 10.34 -16.58
N ASN A 212 -4.47 9.60 -15.46
CA ASN A 212 -4.06 8.20 -15.39
C ASN A 212 -5.25 7.23 -15.28
N LEU A 213 -6.48 7.73 -15.30
CA LEU A 213 -7.71 6.92 -15.16
C LEU A 213 -8.58 6.89 -16.43
N PRO A 214 -8.02 6.84 -17.67
CA PRO A 214 -8.84 6.97 -18.87
C PRO A 214 -9.91 5.87 -18.98
N THR A 215 -9.56 4.62 -18.68
CA THR A 215 -10.49 3.47 -18.72
C THR A 215 -11.63 3.63 -17.72
N LEU A 216 -11.29 3.91 -16.45
CA LEU A 216 -12.30 4.08 -15.40
C LEU A 216 -13.22 5.27 -15.70
N LEU A 217 -12.68 6.42 -16.12
CA LEU A 217 -13.48 7.61 -16.42
C LEU A 217 -14.45 7.39 -17.59
N VAL A 218 -14.04 6.67 -18.64
CA VAL A 218 -14.93 6.32 -19.75
C VAL A 218 -16.06 5.41 -19.29
N LEU A 219 -15.76 4.39 -18.49
CA LEU A 219 -16.78 3.47 -17.94
C LEU A 219 -17.76 4.22 -17.02
N MET A 220 -17.24 5.09 -16.15
CA MET A 220 -18.07 5.86 -15.22
C MET A 220 -18.95 6.91 -15.92
N LYS A 221 -18.59 7.37 -17.12
CA LYS A 221 -19.48 8.20 -17.96
C LYS A 221 -20.64 7.43 -18.57
N ALA A 222 -20.46 6.13 -18.80
CA ALA A 222 -21.44 5.28 -19.48
C ALA A 222 -22.38 4.52 -18.51
N VAL A 223 -22.04 4.46 -17.23
CA VAL A 223 -22.82 3.73 -16.22
C VAL A 223 -23.88 4.63 -15.57
N GLU A 224 -25.06 4.06 -15.33
CA GLU A 224 -26.12 4.72 -14.54
C GLU A 224 -26.00 4.36 -13.04
N PRO A 225 -26.42 5.24 -12.12
CA PRO A 225 -26.51 4.92 -10.70
C PRO A 225 -27.50 3.76 -10.40
N PRO A 226 -27.32 2.99 -9.32
CA PRO A 226 -26.25 3.11 -8.31
C PRO A 226 -24.94 2.47 -8.79
N ALA A 227 -23.89 3.28 -8.88
CA ALA A 227 -22.55 2.84 -9.23
C ALA A 227 -21.48 3.77 -8.63
N VAL A 228 -20.30 3.22 -8.35
CA VAL A 228 -19.14 3.98 -7.87
C VAL A 228 -17.86 3.38 -8.44
N GLY A 229 -16.91 4.23 -8.82
CA GLY A 229 -15.56 3.85 -9.20
C GLY A 229 -14.57 4.15 -8.07
N PHE A 230 -13.67 3.22 -7.82
CA PHE A 230 -12.53 3.37 -6.93
C PHE A 230 -11.25 3.17 -7.73
N ALA A 231 -10.24 4.00 -7.48
CA ALA A 231 -8.90 3.80 -8.03
C ALA A 231 -7.82 3.90 -6.94
N LEU A 232 -6.84 3.00 -7.02
CA LEU A 232 -5.73 2.90 -6.07
C LEU A 232 -4.41 3.33 -6.71
N ASP A 233 -3.47 3.80 -5.89
CA ASP A 233 -2.10 4.06 -6.33
C ASP A 233 -1.22 2.78 -6.25
N GLY A 234 0.06 2.91 -6.65
CA GLY A 234 0.96 1.76 -6.85
C GLY A 234 1.10 0.83 -5.66
N ASP A 235 1.19 1.36 -4.43
CA ASP A 235 1.23 0.59 -3.19
C ASP A 235 -0.10 0.56 -2.42
N ALA A 236 -1.17 1.08 -3.01
CA ALA A 236 -2.51 1.14 -2.45
C ALA A 236 -2.56 1.74 -1.04
N ASP A 237 -2.00 2.95 -0.90
CA ASP A 237 -2.19 3.80 0.28
C ASP A 237 -3.11 5.01 0.00
N ARG A 238 -3.51 5.20 -1.27
CA ARG A 238 -4.47 6.21 -1.72
C ARG A 238 -5.74 5.60 -2.31
N LEU A 239 -6.83 6.35 -2.18
CA LEU A 239 -8.11 6.08 -2.82
C LEU A 239 -8.57 7.34 -3.58
N SER A 240 -8.87 7.16 -4.87
CA SER A 240 -9.66 8.10 -5.66
C SER A 240 -11.06 7.54 -5.86
N VAL A 241 -12.07 8.41 -5.79
CA VAL A 241 -13.48 8.03 -5.91
C VAL A 241 -14.04 8.71 -7.15
N VAL A 242 -14.65 7.94 -8.04
CA VAL A 242 -15.24 8.42 -9.29
C VAL A 242 -16.74 8.15 -9.25
N LEU A 243 -17.54 9.17 -9.51
CA LEU A 243 -19.00 9.08 -9.53
C LEU A 243 -19.52 8.84 -10.96
N PRO A 244 -20.76 8.33 -11.12
CA PRO A 244 -21.44 8.30 -12.40
C PRO A 244 -21.42 9.69 -13.07
N GLY A 245 -21.17 9.72 -14.38
CA GLY A 245 -20.83 10.95 -15.12
C GLY A 245 -19.33 11.16 -15.30
N GLY A 246 -18.49 10.32 -14.67
CA GLY A 246 -17.03 10.35 -14.82
C GLY A 246 -16.38 11.51 -14.08
N GLU A 247 -16.96 11.93 -12.95
CA GLU A 247 -16.44 13.00 -12.11
C GLU A 247 -15.66 12.42 -10.94
N VAL A 248 -14.42 12.87 -10.74
CA VAL A 248 -13.64 12.52 -9.55
C VAL A 248 -14.18 13.32 -8.36
N MET A 249 -14.59 12.62 -7.31
CA MET A 249 -15.05 13.22 -6.07
C MET A 249 -13.87 13.91 -5.36
N PRO A 250 -13.98 15.21 -5.03
CA PRO A 250 -12.93 15.93 -4.31
C PRO A 250 -12.57 15.27 -2.96
N PRO A 251 -11.29 15.24 -2.53
CA PRO A 251 -10.86 14.55 -1.32
C PRO A 251 -11.55 15.01 -0.03
N ASP A 252 -11.93 16.28 0.08
CA ASP A 252 -12.69 16.86 1.19
C ASP A 252 -14.12 16.30 1.27
N ARG A 253 -14.78 16.12 0.11
CA ARG A 253 -16.09 15.48 0.06
C ARG A 253 -16.00 14.01 0.43
N VAL A 254 -14.96 13.30 -0.01
CA VAL A 254 -14.73 11.91 0.37
C VAL A 254 -14.51 11.80 1.89
N LEU A 255 -13.68 12.68 2.47
CA LEU A 255 -13.44 12.70 3.92
C LEU A 255 -14.75 12.90 4.69
N LYS A 256 -15.57 13.88 4.29
CA LYS A 256 -16.88 14.11 4.91
C LYS A 256 -17.79 12.88 4.82
N ALA A 257 -17.83 12.21 3.67
CA ALA A 257 -18.62 10.99 3.50
C ALA A 257 -18.14 9.85 4.42
N LEU A 258 -16.83 9.73 4.64
CA LEU A 258 -16.24 8.77 5.59
C LEU A 258 -16.61 9.12 7.04
N GLU A 259 -16.49 10.38 7.45
CA GLU A 259 -16.87 10.85 8.79
C GLU A 259 -18.33 10.51 9.12
N GLU A 260 -19.24 10.73 8.16
CA GLU A 260 -20.65 10.39 8.31
C GLU A 260 -20.88 8.87 8.40
N ALA A 261 -20.11 8.06 7.66
CA ALA A 261 -20.21 6.60 7.68
C ALA A 261 -19.71 6.00 9.01
N LEU A 262 -18.73 6.65 9.65
CA LEU A 262 -18.04 6.17 10.85
C LEU A 262 -18.78 6.41 12.17
N LYS A 263 -19.90 7.15 12.16
CA LYS A 263 -20.78 7.39 13.33
C LYS A 263 -20.00 7.75 14.62
N GLY A 264 -18.99 8.62 14.50
CA GLY A 264 -18.21 9.13 15.63
C GLY A 264 -16.82 8.49 15.83
N LYS A 265 -16.43 7.49 15.03
CA LYS A 265 -15.02 7.08 14.96
C LYS A 265 -14.21 8.06 14.11
N GLU A 266 -12.95 8.26 14.46
CA GLU A 266 -12.05 9.23 13.81
C GLU A 266 -11.55 8.75 12.44
N VAL A 267 -11.44 9.67 11.48
CA VAL A 267 -10.73 9.51 10.21
C VAL A 267 -9.98 10.81 9.90
N GLN A 268 -8.78 10.68 9.35
CA GLN A 268 -7.94 11.82 8.94
C GLN A 268 -7.63 11.70 7.45
N GLY A 269 -7.81 12.79 6.71
CA GLY A 269 -7.47 12.88 5.30
C GLY A 269 -6.27 13.81 5.07
N ASP A 270 -5.34 13.42 4.20
CA ASP A 270 -4.16 14.25 3.85
C ASP A 270 -4.42 15.22 2.68
N GLY A 271 -5.66 15.27 2.18
CA GLY A 271 -6.05 16.05 1.00
C GLY A 271 -5.54 15.48 -0.34
N GLN A 272 -4.85 14.33 -0.32
CA GLN A 272 -4.27 13.68 -1.50
C GLN A 272 -4.73 12.21 -1.62
N GLY A 273 -5.89 11.89 -1.04
CA GLY A 273 -6.52 10.57 -1.14
C GLY A 273 -6.02 9.54 -0.13
N ARG A 274 -5.18 9.90 0.85
CA ARG A 274 -4.85 9.00 1.96
C ARG A 274 -5.84 9.22 3.10
N TYR A 275 -6.44 8.13 3.58
CA TYR A 275 -7.40 8.14 4.68
C TYR A 275 -6.88 7.25 5.81
N LEU A 276 -6.41 7.89 6.88
CA LEU A 276 -5.92 7.22 8.08
C LEU A 276 -7.08 7.05 9.06
N PHE A 277 -7.21 5.84 9.62
CA PHE A 277 -8.16 5.51 10.67
C PHE A 277 -7.36 5.18 11.94
N PRO A 278 -7.09 6.14 12.84
CA PRO A 278 -6.13 5.95 13.94
C PRO A 278 -6.45 4.79 14.89
N TRP A 279 -7.74 4.44 14.99
CA TRP A 279 -8.25 3.32 15.80
C TRP A 279 -8.10 1.95 15.14
N TYR A 280 -7.69 1.89 13.87
CA TYR A 280 -7.68 0.68 13.04
C TYR A 280 -6.24 0.24 12.75
N LEU A 281 -5.50 1.00 11.93
CA LEU A 281 -4.13 0.72 11.51
C LEU A 281 -3.26 1.98 11.54
N PRO A 282 -1.93 1.82 11.72
CA PRO A 282 -0.98 2.94 11.66
C PRO A 282 -0.78 3.49 10.23
N GLU A 283 -1.21 2.74 9.21
CA GLU A 283 -1.16 3.14 7.80
C GLU A 283 -2.57 3.51 7.30
N PRO A 284 -2.68 4.43 6.33
CA PRO A 284 -3.90 4.64 5.58
C PRO A 284 -4.39 3.35 4.92
N ASP A 285 -5.71 3.13 4.93
CA ASP A 285 -6.31 1.93 4.36
C ASP A 285 -7.43 2.30 3.37
N PRO A 286 -7.13 2.35 2.07
CA PRO A 286 -8.11 2.71 1.06
C PRO A 286 -9.19 1.64 0.89
N PHE A 287 -8.95 0.41 1.33
CA PHE A 287 -9.93 -0.68 1.22
C PHE A 287 -11.02 -0.53 2.29
N LEU A 288 -10.63 -0.20 3.53
CA LEU A 288 -11.60 0.16 4.57
C LEU A 288 -12.39 1.40 4.15
N ALA A 289 -11.72 2.43 3.61
CA ALA A 289 -12.40 3.62 3.10
C ALA A 289 -13.43 3.27 2.02
N ALA A 290 -13.06 2.47 1.02
CA ALA A 290 -13.96 2.04 -0.05
C ALA A 290 -15.19 1.30 0.49
N LEU A 291 -15.00 0.34 1.41
CA LEU A 291 -16.09 -0.43 2.03
C LEU A 291 -17.07 0.46 2.83
N LEU A 292 -16.55 1.45 3.55
CA LEU A 292 -17.37 2.41 4.29
C LEU A 292 -18.17 3.33 3.35
N LEU A 293 -17.54 3.80 2.28
CA LEU A 293 -18.15 4.67 1.27
C LEU A 293 -19.25 3.97 0.47
N MET A 294 -19.12 2.67 0.21
CA MET A 294 -20.17 1.89 -0.47
C MET A 294 -21.52 2.01 0.22
N GLY A 295 -21.57 2.10 1.55
CA GLY A 295 -22.82 2.24 2.29
C GLY A 295 -23.58 3.55 2.00
N LYS A 296 -22.87 4.56 1.46
CA LYS A 296 -23.39 5.89 1.14
C LYS A 296 -23.58 6.12 -0.37
N LEU A 297 -22.69 5.55 -1.18
CA LEU A 297 -22.60 5.80 -2.62
C LEU A 297 -23.37 4.78 -3.48
N LEU A 298 -23.80 3.67 -2.87
CA LEU A 298 -24.71 2.67 -3.43
C LEU A 298 -26.05 2.69 -2.68
#